data_AF-A0A1A7XV53-F1
#
_entry.id   AF-A0A1A7XV53-F1
#
_cell.length_a   1.000
_cell.length_b   1.000
_cell.length_c   1.000
_cell.angle_alpha   90.00
_cell.angle_beta   90.00
_cell.angle_gamma   90.00
#
_symmetry.space_group_name_H-M   'P 1'
#
loop_
_entity.id
_entity.type
_entity.pdbx_description
1 polymer ?
#
loop_
_entity_poly.entity_id
_entity_poly.type
_entity_poly.pdbx_seq_one_letter_code
_entity_poly.pdbx_strand_id
1 'polypeptide(L)'
;LHEPMYIFIAALLLNSLLFSTTIYPKLLIDFLSDKQVTTISLCHVQSFVYYTLCGSEFLLLSAMAYDRYVSICKPLQYRVIMRKTTVSILLVLAWLFPSCQLVPSVFISYGMKVC
;
A
#
# COMPACT_ATOMS: atom_id res chain seq x y z
N LEU A 1 21.65 12.87 -6.75
CA LEU A 1 20.55 13.36 -7.61
C LEU A 1 19.37 12.36 -7.72
N HIS A 2 19.36 11.22 -7.01
CA HIS A 2 18.25 10.24 -7.07
C HIS A 2 17.97 9.52 -5.73
N GLU A 3 18.61 9.92 -4.63
CA GLU A 3 18.47 9.25 -3.32
C GLU A 3 17.01 9.11 -2.82
N PRO A 4 16.11 10.12 -2.91
CA PRO A 4 14.75 9.99 -2.37
C PRO A 4 13.85 9.09 -3.24
N MET A 5 14.03 9.12 -4.56
CA MET A 5 13.24 8.33 -5.50
C MET A 5 13.47 6.82 -5.34
N TYR A 6 14.72 6.41 -5.13
CA TYR A 6 15.05 4.99 -4.90
C TYR A 6 14.40 4.43 -3.63
N ILE A 7 14.25 5.25 -2.58
CA ILE A 7 13.59 4.83 -1.33
C ILE A 7 12.10 4.55 -1.59
N PHE A 8 11.42 5.42 -2.35
CA PHE A 8 10.02 5.20 -2.71
C PHE A 8 9.84 3.97 -3.61
N ILE A 9 10.73 3.77 -4.58
CA ILE A 9 10.70 2.58 -5.45
C ILE A 9 10.92 1.31 -4.63
N ALA A 10 11.87 1.30 -3.69
CA ALA A 10 12.10 0.14 -2.83
C ALA A 10 10.85 -0.16 -1.97
N ALA A 11 10.21 0.86 -1.40
CA ALA A 11 8.95 0.70 -0.66
C ALA A 11 7.81 0.18 -1.54
N LEU A 12 7.71 0.67 -2.78
CA LEU A 12 6.72 0.20 -3.76
C LEU A 12 6.94 -1.28 -4.10
N LEU A 13 8.18 -1.67 -4.40
CA LEU A 13 8.53 -3.06 -4.72
C LEU A 13 8.25 -3.99 -3.54
N LEU A 14 8.56 -3.57 -2.31
CA LEU A 14 8.24 -4.33 -1.10
C LEU A 14 6.72 -4.53 -0.96
N ASN A 15 5.93 -3.49 -1.18
CA ASN A 15 4.47 -3.59 -1.17
C ASN A 15 3.95 -4.55 -2.25
N SER A 16 4.43 -4.44 -3.48
CA SER A 16 4.03 -5.34 -4.56
C SER A 16 4.45 -6.79 -4.32
N LEU A 17 5.61 -7.02 -3.68
CA LEU A 17 6.04 -8.36 -3.24
C LEU A 17 5.11 -8.92 -2.16
N LEU A 18 4.78 -8.13 -1.13
CA LEU A 18 3.84 -8.53 -0.07
C LEU A 18 2.45 -8.84 -0.64
N PHE A 19 1.97 -8.01 -1.55
CA PHE A 19 0.71 -8.20 -2.28
C PHE A 19 0.70 -9.51 -3.08
N SER A 20 1.74 -9.72 -3.89
CA SER A 20 1.98 -10.94 -4.65
C SER A 20 1.98 -12.18 -3.74
N THR A 21 2.79 -12.17 -2.67
CA THR A 21 2.88 -13.30 -1.72
C THR A 21 1.58 -13.56 -0.96
N THR A 22 0.65 -12.61 -0.88
CA THR A 22 -0.65 -12.81 -0.23
C THR A 22 -1.68 -13.39 -1.19
N ILE A 23 -1.62 -13.01 -2.48
CA ILE A 23 -2.61 -13.40 -3.50
C ILE A 23 -2.24 -14.73 -4.16
N TYR A 24 -0.99 -14.89 -4.60
CA TYR A 24 -0.56 -16.08 -5.34
C TYR A 24 -0.75 -17.41 -4.61
N PRO A 25 -0.36 -17.60 -3.32
CA PRO A 25 -0.55 -18.89 -2.69
C PRO A 25 -2.03 -19.24 -2.57
N LYS A 26 -2.87 -18.23 -2.36
CA LYS A 26 -4.31 -18.44 -2.27
C LYS A 26 -4.94 -18.77 -3.60
N LEU A 27 -4.57 -18.06 -4.65
CA LEU A 27 -4.98 -18.37 -6.02
C LEU A 27 -4.51 -19.78 -6.44
N LEU A 28 -3.31 -20.19 -6.04
CA LEU A 28 -2.76 -21.51 -6.35
C LEU A 28 -3.51 -22.63 -5.61
N ILE A 29 -3.80 -22.44 -4.32
CA ILE A 29 -4.62 -23.37 -3.52
C ILE A 29 -6.02 -23.50 -4.12
N ASP A 30 -6.60 -22.39 -4.54
CA ASP A 30 -7.92 -22.34 -5.15
C ASP A 30 -7.99 -23.12 -6.47
N PHE A 31 -6.92 -23.04 -7.27
CA PHE A 31 -6.82 -23.73 -8.55
C PHE A 31 -6.59 -25.25 -8.40
N LEU A 32 -5.91 -25.66 -7.32
CA LEU A 32 -5.61 -27.07 -7.02
C LEU A 32 -6.73 -27.77 -6.24
N SER A 33 -7.65 -27.03 -5.64
CA SER A 33 -8.71 -27.58 -4.79
C SER A 33 -10.05 -27.60 -5.52
N ASP A 34 -10.69 -28.78 -5.58
CA ASP A 34 -12.04 -28.95 -6.15
C ASP A 34 -13.13 -28.28 -5.28
N LYS A 35 -12.79 -27.89 -4.03
CA LYS A 35 -13.69 -27.19 -3.10
C LYS A 35 -13.08 -25.88 -2.58
N GLN A 36 -13.67 -24.77 -2.98
CA GLN A 36 -13.38 -23.39 -2.57
C GLN A 36 -13.84 -23.09 -1.13
N VAL A 37 -13.27 -23.78 -0.12
CA VAL A 37 -13.59 -23.52 1.30
C VAL A 37 -12.59 -22.56 1.92
N THR A 38 -12.85 -21.27 1.75
CA THR A 38 -12.22 -20.21 2.55
C THR A 38 -13.12 -19.86 3.72
N THR A 39 -12.56 -19.74 4.92
CA THR A 39 -13.30 -19.19 6.07
C THR A 39 -13.55 -17.69 5.90
N ILE A 40 -14.75 -17.23 6.29
CA ILE A 40 -15.15 -15.82 6.21
C ILE A 40 -14.15 -14.90 6.91
N SER A 41 -13.58 -15.34 8.04
CA SER A 41 -12.54 -14.61 8.76
C SER A 41 -11.28 -14.40 7.93
N LEU A 42 -10.84 -15.40 7.17
CA LEU A 42 -9.67 -15.33 6.32
C LEU A 42 -9.91 -14.42 5.11
N CYS A 43 -11.11 -14.50 4.51
CA CYS A 43 -11.53 -13.60 3.43
C CYS A 43 -11.45 -12.13 3.87
N HIS A 44 -11.93 -11.83 5.07
CA HIS A 44 -11.92 -10.49 5.63
C HIS A 44 -10.51 -9.94 5.85
N VAL A 45 -9.62 -10.76 6.43
CA VAL A 45 -8.21 -10.41 6.62
C VAL A 45 -7.51 -10.18 5.28
N GLN A 46 -7.74 -11.03 4.28
CA GLN A 46 -7.15 -10.86 2.96
C GLN A 46 -7.63 -9.60 2.26
N SER A 47 -8.92 -9.30 2.33
CA SER A 47 -9.50 -8.08 1.77
C SER A 47 -8.90 -6.84 2.43
N PHE A 48 -8.79 -6.83 3.77
CA PHE A 48 -8.16 -5.74 4.51
C PHE A 48 -6.70 -5.50 4.08
N VAL A 49 -5.89 -6.57 4.01
CA VAL A 49 -4.48 -6.48 3.59
C VAL A 49 -4.39 -5.98 2.14
N TYR A 50 -5.23 -6.48 1.25
CA TYR A 50 -5.30 -6.06 -0.16
C TYR A 50 -5.58 -4.56 -0.29
N TYR A 51 -6.64 -4.07 0.35
CA TYR A 51 -7.01 -2.66 0.28
C TYR A 51 -5.95 -1.74 0.90
N THR A 52 -5.33 -2.18 2.00
CA THR A 52 -4.29 -1.39 2.67
C THR A 52 -3.04 -1.26 1.80
N LEU A 53 -2.58 -2.38 1.23
CA LEU A 53 -1.43 -2.40 0.32
C LEU A 53 -1.72 -1.56 -0.93
N CYS A 54 -2.87 -1.76 -1.56
CA CYS A 54 -3.25 -1.02 -2.77
C CYS A 54 -3.33 0.49 -2.51
N GLY A 55 -3.96 0.91 -1.40
CA GLY A 55 -3.99 2.31 -0.97
C GLY A 55 -2.59 2.89 -0.74
N SER A 56 -1.68 2.11 -0.14
CA SER A 56 -0.30 2.55 0.06
C SER A 56 0.48 2.69 -1.26
N GLU A 57 0.25 1.81 -2.24
CA GLU A 57 0.85 1.91 -3.58
C GLU A 57 0.41 3.20 -4.29
N PHE A 58 -0.87 3.55 -4.24
CA PHE A 58 -1.37 4.82 -4.80
C PHE A 58 -0.72 6.04 -4.16
N LEU A 59 -0.57 6.05 -2.83
CA LEU A 59 0.08 7.16 -2.12
C LEU A 59 1.57 7.25 -2.43
N LEU A 60 2.28 6.11 -2.55
CA LEU A 60 3.68 6.08 -2.96
C LEU A 60 3.86 6.60 -4.40
N LEU A 61 2.99 6.18 -5.32
CA LEU A 61 2.98 6.69 -6.70
C LEU A 61 2.71 8.20 -6.75
N SER A 62 1.76 8.69 -5.94
CA SER A 62 1.48 10.11 -5.79
C SER A 62 2.69 10.88 -5.23
N ALA A 63 3.37 10.34 -4.22
CA ALA A 63 4.58 10.93 -3.65
C ALA A 63 5.74 10.99 -4.68
N MET A 64 5.90 9.97 -5.51
CA MET A 64 6.89 9.98 -6.60
C MET A 64 6.53 11.01 -7.70
N ALA A 65 5.25 11.15 -8.04
CA ALA A 65 4.80 12.18 -8.96
C ALA A 65 5.03 13.59 -8.39
N TYR A 66 4.80 13.77 -7.08
CA TYR A 66 5.08 15.01 -6.36
C TYR A 66 6.57 15.35 -6.34
N ASP A 67 7.45 14.38 -6.10
CA ASP A 67 8.91 14.56 -6.19
C ASP A 67 9.34 15.09 -7.57
N ARG A 68 8.83 14.45 -8.64
CA ARG A 68 9.11 14.87 -10.01
C ARG A 68 8.52 16.26 -10.31
N TYR A 69 7.34 16.58 -9.78
CA TYR A 69 6.74 17.92 -9.94
C TYR A 69 7.59 19.01 -9.28
N VAL A 70 8.00 18.82 -8.03
CA VAL A 70 8.80 19.82 -7.30
C VAL A 70 10.18 20.01 -7.94
N SER A 71 10.80 18.93 -8.43
CA SER A 71 12.10 19.04 -9.11
C SER A 71 12.04 19.87 -10.40
N ILE A 72 10.94 19.80 -11.16
CA ILE A 72 10.73 20.57 -12.39
C ILE A 72 10.33 22.02 -12.07
N CYS A 73 9.33 22.22 -11.22
CA CYS A 73 8.75 23.55 -10.98
C CYS A 73 9.56 24.42 -10.03
N LYS A 74 10.38 23.83 -9.14
CA LYS A 74 11.12 24.55 -8.08
C LYS A 74 12.52 23.95 -7.83
N PRO A 75 13.43 23.96 -8.82
CA PRO A 75 14.73 23.29 -8.72
C PRO A 75 15.62 23.85 -7.59
N LEU A 76 15.59 25.16 -7.34
CA LEU A 76 16.38 25.82 -6.28
C LEU A 76 15.92 25.47 -4.86
N GLN A 77 14.62 25.19 -4.68
CA GLN A 77 14.03 24.85 -3.38
C GLN A 77 13.92 23.34 -3.16
N TYR A 78 14.17 22.52 -4.19
CA TYR A 78 14.07 21.06 -4.12
C TYR A 78 14.85 20.47 -2.94
N ARG A 79 16.08 20.93 -2.71
CA ARG A 79 16.94 20.42 -1.62
C ARG A 79 16.42 20.74 -0.22
N VAL A 80 15.65 21.82 -0.08
CA VAL A 80 15.04 22.25 1.19
C VAL A 80 13.72 21.51 1.43
N ILE A 81 12.92 21.31 0.37
CA ILE A 81 11.61 20.66 0.44
C ILE A 81 11.75 19.14 0.55
N MET A 82 12.56 18.51 -0.30
CA MET A 82 12.81 17.07 -0.32
C MET A 82 14.03 16.69 0.53
N ARG A 83 13.88 16.85 1.85
CA ARG A 83 14.84 16.33 2.84
C ARG A 83 14.53 14.88 3.19
N LYS A 84 15.53 14.12 3.67
CA LYS A 84 15.34 12.74 4.17
C LYS A 84 14.23 12.63 5.22
N THR A 85 14.01 13.70 6.01
CA THR A 85 12.91 13.79 6.98
C THR A 85 11.54 13.81 6.29
N THR A 86 11.36 14.64 5.25
CA THR A 86 10.10 14.73 4.48
C THR A 86 9.79 13.39 3.80
N VAL A 87 10.80 12.74 3.21
CA VAL A 87 10.65 11.41 2.60
C VAL A 87 10.17 10.38 3.62
N SER A 88 10.77 10.37 4.81
CA SER A 88 10.36 9.45 5.89
C SER A 88 8.93 9.73 6.35
N ILE A 89 8.54 11.01 6.48
CA ILE A 89 7.16 11.40 6.84
C ILE A 89 6.18 10.94 5.76
N LEU A 90 6.48 11.16 4.48
CA LEU A 90 5.63 10.70 3.37
C LEU A 90 5.50 9.18 3.35
N LEU A 91 6.57 8.44 3.64
CA LEU A 91 6.54 6.98 3.71
C LEU A 91 5.63 6.49 4.84
N VAL A 92 5.77 7.09 6.03
CA VAL A 92 4.94 6.76 7.19
C VAL A 92 3.47 7.10 6.93
N LEU A 93 3.20 8.25 6.32
CA LEU A 93 1.84 8.65 5.93
C LEU A 93 1.26 7.71 4.87
N ALA A 94 2.05 7.28 3.89
CA ALA A 94 1.61 6.36 2.85
C ALA A 94 1.16 5.00 3.40
N TRP A 95 1.69 4.58 4.56
CA TRP A 95 1.28 3.34 5.21
C TRP A 95 0.18 3.54 6.26
N LEU A 96 0.28 4.60 7.08
CA LEU A 96 -0.69 4.86 8.17
C LEU A 96 -2.04 5.33 7.63
N PHE A 97 -2.06 6.19 6.63
CA PHE A 97 -3.29 6.76 6.09
C PHE A 97 -4.27 5.69 5.55
N PRO A 98 -3.87 4.77 4.66
CA PRO A 98 -4.77 3.72 4.16
C PRO A 98 -5.17 2.76 5.28
N SER A 99 -4.25 2.41 6.19
CA SER A 99 -4.55 1.57 7.34
C SER A 99 -5.64 2.18 8.23
N CYS A 100 -5.52 3.46 8.59
CA CYS A 100 -6.49 4.17 9.41
C CYS A 100 -7.87 4.31 8.73
N GLN A 101 -7.90 4.53 7.42
CA GLN A 101 -9.14 4.67 6.66
C GLN A 101 -9.91 3.34 6.53
N LEU A 102 -9.21 2.22 6.55
CA LEU A 102 -9.78 0.89 6.33
C LEU A 102 -10.20 0.18 7.64
N VAL A 103 -9.68 0.58 8.80
CA VAL A 103 -10.10 0.03 10.10
C VAL A 103 -11.62 0.20 10.33
N PRO A 104 -12.24 1.37 10.07
CA PRO A 104 -13.68 1.55 10.23
C PRO A 104 -14.51 0.69 9.26
N SER A 105 -14.08 0.58 8.00
CA SER A 105 -14.81 -0.20 6.99
C SER A 105 -14.77 -1.70 7.27
N VAL A 106 -13.64 -2.19 7.78
CA VAL A 106 -13.47 -3.56 8.30
C VAL A 106 -14.33 -3.79 9.53
N PHE A 107 -14.36 -2.86 10.49
CA PHE A 107 -15.21 -3.01 11.67
C PHE A 107 -16.70 -3.10 11.33
N ILE A 108 -17.16 -2.27 10.39
CA ILE A 108 -18.55 -2.31 9.88
C ILE A 108 -18.82 -3.66 9.18
N SER A 109 -17.87 -4.14 8.39
CA SER A 109 -17.99 -5.40 7.65
C SER A 109 -17.98 -6.63 8.57
N TYR A 110 -17.27 -6.59 9.71
CA TYR A 110 -17.43 -7.59 10.79
C TYR A 110 -18.82 -7.56 11.43
N GLY A 111 -19.43 -6.37 11.54
CA GLY A 111 -20.78 -6.20 12.08
C GLY A 111 -21.88 -6.68 11.13
N MET A 112 -21.60 -6.75 9.83
CA MET A 112 -22.51 -7.29 8.83
C MET A 112 -22.38 -8.81 8.80
N LYS A 113 -23.37 -9.50 9.38
CA LYS A 113 -23.52 -10.95 9.24
C LYS A 113 -23.70 -11.27 7.75
N VAL A 114 -22.66 -11.79 7.12
CA VAL A 114 -22.76 -12.41 5.79
C VAL A 114 -23.43 -13.78 6.03
N CYS A 115 -24.72 -13.87 5.67
CA CYS A 115 -25.51 -15.10 5.74
C CYS A 115 -25.02 -16.14 4.73
#